data_AF-A0A7J6KWI8-F1
#
_entry.id   AF-A0A7J6KWI8-F1
#
_cell.length_a   1.000
_cell.length_b   1.000
_cell.length_c   1.000
_cell.angle_alpha   90.00
_cell.angle_beta   90.00
_cell.angle_gamma   90.00
#
_symmetry.space_group_name_H-M   'P 1'
#
loop_
_entity.id
_entity.type
_entity.pdbx_description
1 polymer ?
#
loop_
_entity_poly.entity_id
_entity_poly.type
_entity_poly.pdbx_seq_one_letter_code
_entity_poly.pdbx_strand_id
1 'polypeptide(L)'
;MWLKTGQLKIIDRKKSIFKLSNGEYVAPERIENILIQSPYVAQAFVYGNSLRSSLVAIIVPDFENLSNELRNRNDLKSPEDICRSKYMNSLILRTLREVSEKSGLRKFEWVKAIHLSPVMFSLDNDILTPSFKLKRNVAVKVFQKEVDALYEQIGETILDEPRSKM
;
A
#
# COMPACT_ATOMS: atom_id res chain seq x y z
N MET A 1 6.61 -21.18 -9.35
CA MET A 1 7.79 -21.20 -10.25
C MET A 1 8.66 -22.36 -9.83
N TRP A 2 9.10 -23.20 -10.77
CA TRP A 2 10.05 -24.28 -10.48
C TRP A 2 11.46 -23.70 -10.42
N LEU A 3 12.17 -23.97 -9.33
CA LEU A 3 13.60 -23.67 -9.24
C LEU A 3 14.37 -24.75 -10.03
N LYS A 4 15.54 -24.39 -10.56
CA LYS A 4 16.41 -25.34 -11.29
C LYS A 4 16.83 -26.56 -10.46
N THR A 5 16.64 -26.48 -9.14
CA THR A 5 16.87 -27.53 -8.15
C THR A 5 15.68 -28.49 -7.94
N GLY A 6 14.60 -28.37 -8.73
CA GLY A 6 13.42 -29.25 -8.60
C GLY A 6 12.46 -28.87 -7.46
N GLN A 7 12.66 -27.71 -6.83
CA GLN A 7 11.80 -27.22 -5.75
C GLN A 7 10.68 -26.32 -6.29
N LEU A 8 9.46 -26.53 -5.79
CA LEU A 8 8.31 -25.69 -6.12
C LEU A 8 8.30 -24.45 -5.22
N LYS A 9 8.51 -23.27 -5.82
CA LYS A 9 8.35 -21.99 -5.12
C LYS A 9 6.94 -21.45 -5.33
N ILE A 10 6.19 -21.35 -4.23
CA ILE A 10 4.89 -20.66 -4.17
C ILE A 10 5.20 -19.16 -4.18
N ILE A 11 4.58 -18.42 -5.11
CA ILE A 11 4.87 -16.99 -5.33
C ILE A 11 3.71 -16.14 -4.83
N ASP A 12 2.49 -16.43 -5.31
CA ASP A 12 1.24 -15.81 -4.86
C ASP A 12 0.04 -16.53 -5.50
N ARG A 13 -1.19 -16.15 -5.12
CA ARG A 13 -2.45 -16.62 -5.71
C ARG A 13 -2.68 -15.94 -7.06
N LYS A 14 -3.10 -16.71 -8.08
CA LYS A 14 -3.39 -16.19 -9.44
C LYS A 14 -4.36 -14.99 -9.47
N LYS A 15 -5.31 -14.94 -8.53
CA LYS A 15 -6.31 -13.84 -8.42
C LYS A 15 -5.79 -12.60 -7.70
N SER A 16 -4.65 -12.68 -6.99
CA SER A 16 -4.09 -11.56 -6.23
C SER A 16 -3.00 -10.80 -7.01
N ILE A 17 -2.39 -11.41 -8.04
CA ILE A 17 -1.39 -10.76 -8.89
C ILE A 17 -2.09 -9.91 -9.96
N PHE A 18 -1.61 -8.69 -10.17
CA PHE A 18 -2.05 -7.84 -11.28
C PHE A 18 -0.87 -7.42 -12.17
N LYS A 19 -1.18 -6.98 -13.37
CA LYS A 19 -0.22 -6.50 -14.36
C LYS A 19 -0.24 -4.98 -14.36
N LEU A 20 0.92 -4.33 -14.39
CA LEU A 20 1.06 -2.89 -14.58
C LEU A 20 1.09 -2.53 -16.08
N SER A 21 0.89 -1.26 -16.40
CA SER A 21 0.87 -0.79 -17.81
C SER A 21 2.20 -1.04 -18.54
N ASN A 22 3.30 -1.12 -17.80
CA ASN A 22 4.65 -1.40 -18.31
C ASN A 22 4.88 -2.89 -18.67
N GLY A 23 3.92 -3.78 -18.41
CA GLY A 23 4.06 -5.21 -18.70
C GLY A 23 4.42 -6.09 -17.50
N GLU A 24 4.86 -5.50 -16.38
CA GLU A 24 5.33 -6.24 -15.21
C GLU A 24 4.17 -6.77 -14.36
N TYR A 25 4.39 -7.93 -13.73
CA TYR A 25 3.44 -8.53 -12.79
C TYR A 25 3.84 -8.18 -11.36
N VAL A 26 2.85 -7.74 -10.57
CA VAL A 26 3.02 -7.31 -9.19
C VAL A 26 2.18 -8.18 -8.26
N ALA A 27 2.80 -8.64 -7.19
CA ALA A 27 2.19 -9.37 -6.10
C ALA A 27 1.96 -8.42 -4.91
N PRO A 28 0.77 -7.82 -4.74
CA PRO A 28 0.52 -6.83 -3.69
C PRO A 28 0.68 -7.41 -2.30
N GLU A 29 0.25 -8.65 -2.04
CA GLU A 29 0.41 -9.29 -0.72
C GLU A 29 1.88 -9.40 -0.33
N ARG A 30 2.75 -9.71 -1.29
CA ARG A 30 4.20 -9.73 -1.04
C ARG A 30 4.72 -8.35 -0.64
N ILE A 31 4.30 -7.31 -1.35
CA ILE A 31 4.75 -5.94 -1.08
C ILE A 31 4.21 -5.49 0.29
N GLU A 32 2.91 -5.66 0.55
CA GLU A 32 2.27 -5.35 1.84
C GLU A 32 3.01 -6.02 3.00
N ASN A 33 3.31 -7.33 2.89
CA ASN A 33 4.07 -8.07 3.90
C ASN A 33 5.49 -7.56 4.13
N ILE A 34 6.11 -6.92 3.14
CA ILE A 34 7.41 -6.27 3.28
C ILE A 34 7.25 -4.91 3.95
N LEU A 35 6.24 -4.11 3.56
CA LEU A 35 6.02 -2.78 4.11
C LEU A 35 5.69 -2.82 5.62
N ILE A 36 4.92 -3.82 6.07
CA ILE A 36 4.62 -4.01 7.51
C ILE A 36 5.84 -4.42 8.36
N GLN A 37 6.99 -4.73 7.75
CA GLN A 37 8.23 -4.95 8.50
C GLN A 37 8.84 -3.63 8.99
N SER A 38 8.35 -2.50 8.49
CA SER A 38 8.72 -1.18 9.01
C SER A 38 8.13 -0.97 10.41
N PRO A 39 8.90 -0.43 11.37
CA PRO A 39 8.39 -0.14 12.72
C PRO A 39 7.30 0.93 12.74
N TYR A 40 7.12 1.69 11.67
CA TYR A 40 6.13 2.77 11.59
C TYR A 40 4.81 2.35 10.94
N VAL A 41 4.69 1.08 10.52
CA VAL A 41 3.53 0.61 9.75
C VAL A 41 2.86 -0.55 10.49
N ALA A 42 1.62 -0.33 10.91
CA ALA A 42 0.79 -1.37 11.52
C ALA A 42 0.09 -2.21 10.45
N GLN A 43 -0.50 -1.56 9.43
CA GLN A 43 -1.18 -2.23 8.32
C GLN A 43 -0.89 -1.51 7.01
N ALA A 44 -0.80 -2.28 5.93
CA ALA A 44 -0.57 -1.75 4.60
C ALA A 44 -1.57 -2.37 3.61
N PHE A 45 -2.10 -1.53 2.72
CA PHE A 45 -2.88 -1.95 1.58
C PHE A 45 -2.27 -1.34 0.33
N VAL A 46 -1.78 -2.19 -0.58
CA VAL A 46 -1.15 -1.75 -1.83
C VAL A 46 -2.18 -1.87 -2.95
N TYR A 47 -2.33 -0.79 -3.69
CA TYR A 47 -3.18 -0.73 -4.86
C TYR A 47 -2.37 -0.42 -6.13
N GLY A 48 -2.74 -1.10 -7.19
CA GLY A 48 -2.25 -0.87 -8.54
C GLY A 48 -3.29 -1.31 -9.55
N ASN A 49 -3.24 -0.69 -10.73
CA ASN A 49 -4.15 -0.96 -11.83
C ASN A 49 -3.33 -1.17 -13.11
N SER A 50 -3.83 -1.96 -14.05
CA SER A 50 -3.23 -2.21 -15.37
C SER A 50 -3.07 -0.97 -16.23
N LEU A 51 -3.84 0.07 -15.95
CA LEU A 51 -3.73 1.37 -16.62
C LEU A 51 -2.62 2.25 -16.05
N ARG A 52 -2.00 1.83 -14.94
CA ARG A 52 -1.03 2.61 -14.18
C ARG A 52 0.34 1.94 -14.19
N SER A 53 1.38 2.76 -14.22
CA SER A 53 2.76 2.28 -14.15
C SER A 53 3.30 2.27 -12.72
N SER A 54 2.57 2.97 -11.83
CA SER A 54 2.96 3.22 -10.44
C SER A 54 1.99 2.57 -9.45
N LEU A 55 2.56 2.16 -8.31
CA LEU A 55 1.81 1.65 -7.16
C LEU A 55 1.56 2.77 -6.15
N VAL A 56 0.37 2.74 -5.56
CA VAL A 56 -0.02 3.60 -4.44
C VAL A 56 -0.39 2.72 -3.25
N ALA A 57 -0.28 3.24 -2.02
CA ALA A 57 -0.66 2.47 -0.84
C ALA A 57 -1.42 3.29 0.20
N ILE A 58 -2.34 2.62 0.88
CA ILE A 58 -2.97 3.11 2.11
C ILE A 58 -2.23 2.46 3.26
N ILE A 59 -1.71 3.29 4.16
CA ILE A 59 -0.88 2.86 5.28
C ILE A 59 -1.60 3.27 6.56
N VAL A 60 -1.80 2.31 7.45
CA VAL A 60 -2.18 2.59 8.84
C VAL A 60 -0.89 2.65 9.64
N PRO A 61 -0.50 3.84 10.13
CA PRO A 61 0.72 3.99 10.87
C PRO A 61 0.61 3.33 12.25
N ASP A 62 1.73 2.87 12.76
CA ASP A 62 1.85 2.42 14.15
C ASP A 62 2.02 3.65 15.05
N PHE A 63 0.91 4.12 15.63
CA PHE A 63 0.90 5.29 16.50
C PHE A 63 1.72 5.10 17.78
N GLU A 64 1.86 3.86 18.28
CA GLU A 64 2.64 3.58 19.48
C GLU A 64 4.13 3.76 19.20
N ASN A 65 4.63 3.19 18.11
CA ASN A 65 6.03 3.35 17.71
C ASN A 65 6.34 4.78 17.24
N LEU A 66 5.39 5.45 16.58
CA LEU A 66 5.54 6.85 16.19
C LEU A 66 5.55 7.80 17.38
N SER A 67 4.87 7.46 18.48
CA SER A 67 4.83 8.32 19.67
C SER A 67 6.24 8.69 20.16
N ASN A 68 7.22 7.78 20.03
CA ASN A 68 8.61 8.04 20.42
C ASN A 68 9.29 9.10 19.55
N GLU A 69 9.06 9.07 18.24
CA GLU A 69 9.55 10.10 17.30
C GLU A 69 8.83 11.45 17.51
N LEU A 70 7.57 11.39 17.95
CA LEU A 70 6.73 12.55 18.22
C LEU A 70 6.94 13.15 19.62
N ARG A 71 7.70 12.51 20.53
CA ARG A 71 8.01 13.06 21.86
C ARG A 71 8.68 14.44 21.79
N ASN A 72 9.42 14.70 20.71
CA ASN A 72 10.06 15.98 20.46
C ASN A 72 9.17 16.98 19.69
N ARG A 73 7.94 16.60 19.34
CA ARG A 73 6.98 17.35 18.52
C ARG A 73 5.62 17.44 19.20
N ASN A 74 5.41 18.53 19.93
CA ASN A 74 4.18 18.78 20.68
C ASN A 74 2.97 19.13 19.79
N ASP A 75 3.14 19.26 18.48
CA ASP A 75 2.12 19.65 17.49
C ASP A 75 1.31 18.47 16.92
N LEU A 76 1.76 17.23 17.12
CA LEU A 76 1.13 16.03 16.56
C LEU A 76 0.71 15.09 17.67
N LYS A 77 -0.49 15.30 18.22
CA LYS A 77 -1.02 14.54 19.37
C LYS A 77 -2.12 13.57 18.99
N SER A 78 -2.96 13.91 18.02
CA SER A 78 -4.07 13.07 17.58
C SER A 78 -3.68 12.22 16.37
N PRO A 79 -4.21 10.98 16.25
CA PRO A 79 -4.01 10.13 15.08
C PRO A 79 -4.29 10.85 13.75
N GLU A 80 -5.33 11.67 13.71
CA GLU A 80 -5.75 12.42 12.52
C GLU A 80 -4.73 13.49 12.12
N ASP A 81 -4.11 14.16 13.10
CA ASP A 81 -3.12 15.21 12.86
C ASP A 81 -1.83 14.59 12.31
N ILE A 82 -1.43 13.44 12.85
CA ILE A 82 -0.29 12.64 12.36
C ILE A 82 -0.52 12.25 10.91
N CYS A 83 -1.71 11.75 10.57
CA CYS A 83 -2.06 11.34 9.22
C CYS A 83 -2.11 12.51 8.22
N ARG A 84 -2.50 13.71 8.67
CA ARG A 84 -2.54 14.93 7.84
C ARG A 84 -1.17 15.59 7.67
N SER A 85 -0.21 15.26 8.51
CA SER A 85 1.12 15.87 8.48
C SER A 85 1.92 15.42 7.27
N LYS A 86 2.29 16.40 6.41
CA LYS A 86 3.19 16.17 5.26
C LYS A 86 4.56 15.64 5.69
N TYR A 87 5.01 16.05 6.87
CA TYR A 87 6.27 15.56 7.45
C TYR A 87 6.18 14.06 7.73
N MET A 88 5.10 13.62 8.37
CA MET A 88 4.88 12.21 8.69
C MET A 88 4.72 11.35 7.45
N ASN A 89 3.94 11.84 6.47
CA ASN A 89 3.80 11.18 5.18
C ASN A 89 5.18 10.98 4.51
N SER A 90 6.00 12.03 4.48
CA SER A 90 7.34 11.98 3.87
C SER A 90 8.30 11.06 4.64
N LEU A 91 8.23 11.05 5.98
CA LEU A 91 9.04 10.19 6.83
C LEU A 91 8.73 8.72 6.57
N ILE A 92 7.45 8.35 6.61
CA ILE A 92 7.00 6.98 6.38
C ILE A 92 7.32 6.56 4.95
N LEU A 93 7.04 7.41 3.95
CA LEU A 93 7.37 7.10 2.55
C LEU A 93 8.86 6.82 2.34
N ARG A 94 9.74 7.60 3.00
CA ARG A 94 11.19 7.36 2.98
C ARG A 94 11.54 6.01 3.60
N THR A 95 11.01 5.71 4.79
CA THR A 95 11.26 4.42 5.45
C THR A 95 10.76 3.24 4.62
N LEU A 96 9.59 3.37 3.99
CA LEU A 96 9.05 2.34 3.09
C LEU A 96 9.96 2.10 1.87
N ARG A 97 10.56 3.16 1.32
CA ARG A 97 11.55 3.03 0.24
C ARG A 97 12.79 2.27 0.73
N GLU A 98 13.31 2.60 1.90
CA GLU A 98 14.48 1.91 2.47
C GLU A 98 14.20 0.43 2.74
N VAL A 99 13.03 0.10 3.28
CA VAL A 99 12.60 -1.30 3.48
C VAL A 99 12.46 -2.02 2.14
N SER A 100 11.84 -1.38 1.15
CA SER A 100 11.68 -1.95 -0.18
C SER A 100 13.02 -2.27 -0.85
N GLU A 101 14.00 -1.36 -0.71
CA GLU A 101 15.35 -1.55 -1.23
C GLU A 101 16.08 -2.69 -0.51
N LYS A 102 16.04 -2.71 0.83
CA LYS A 102 16.66 -3.78 1.65
C LYS A 102 16.08 -5.16 1.37
N SER A 103 14.78 -5.25 1.11
CA SER A 103 14.09 -6.51 0.78
C SER A 103 14.25 -6.93 -0.69
N GLY A 104 14.99 -6.15 -1.50
CA GLY A 104 15.26 -6.47 -2.90
C GLY A 104 14.04 -6.32 -3.82
N LEU A 105 13.07 -5.47 -3.45
CA LEU A 105 11.96 -5.12 -4.34
C LEU A 105 12.47 -4.31 -5.53
N ARG A 106 11.90 -4.59 -6.71
CA ARG A 106 12.25 -3.86 -7.93
C ARG A 106 11.66 -2.45 -7.88
N LYS A 107 12.26 -1.51 -8.62
CA LYS A 107 11.83 -0.09 -8.62
C LYS A 107 10.36 0.12 -9.02
N PHE A 108 9.77 -0.78 -9.81
CA PHE A 108 8.35 -0.73 -10.18
C PHE A 108 7.42 -1.31 -9.11
N GLU A 109 7.96 -2.09 -8.16
CA GLU A 109 7.23 -2.59 -6.97
C GLU A 109 7.26 -1.56 -5.84
N TRP A 110 8.00 -0.45 -5.99
CA TRP A 110 8.06 0.61 -4.99
C TRP A 110 6.80 1.46 -5.07
N VAL A 111 6.21 1.69 -3.90
CA VAL A 111 5.09 2.61 -3.75
C VAL A 111 5.56 4.04 -4.00
N LYS A 112 4.86 4.76 -4.89
CA LYS A 112 5.21 6.13 -5.28
C LYS A 112 4.58 7.18 -4.39
N ALA A 113 3.35 6.94 -3.95
CA ALA A 113 2.63 7.83 -3.05
C ALA A 113 1.84 7.01 -2.03
N ILE A 114 1.71 7.56 -0.82
CA ILE A 114 0.98 6.92 0.28
C ILE A 114 -0.06 7.86 0.88
N HIS A 115 -1.16 7.27 1.34
CA HIS A 115 -2.13 7.94 2.21
C HIS A 115 -2.07 7.29 3.59
N LEU A 116 -2.03 8.13 4.63
CA LEU A 116 -2.03 7.67 6.02
C LEU A 116 -3.48 7.63 6.52
N SER A 117 -3.95 6.45 6.91
CA SER A 117 -5.29 6.27 7.50
C SER A 117 -5.19 6.18 9.02
N PRO A 118 -5.96 6.97 9.79
CA PRO A 118 -6.02 6.83 11.24
C PRO A 118 -6.84 5.61 11.69
N VAL A 119 -7.67 5.07 10.79
CA VAL A 119 -8.56 3.94 11.07
C VAL A 119 -7.88 2.63 10.65
N MET A 120 -7.77 1.69 11.59
CA MET A 120 -7.30 0.33 11.32
C MET A 120 -8.30 -0.44 10.45
N PHE A 121 -7.79 -1.36 9.63
CA PHE A 121 -8.61 -2.35 8.95
C PHE A 121 -9.13 -3.36 9.97
N SER A 122 -10.44 -3.53 10.03
CA SER A 122 -11.11 -4.38 11.01
C SER A 122 -12.19 -5.24 10.33
N LEU A 123 -12.82 -6.11 11.12
CA LEU A 123 -14.02 -6.82 10.68
C LEU A 123 -15.23 -5.88 10.64
N ASP A 124 -15.28 -4.91 11.56
CA ASP A 124 -16.40 -3.97 11.71
C ASP A 124 -16.53 -3.01 10.52
N ASN A 125 -15.42 -2.62 9.89
CA ASN A 125 -15.44 -1.82 8.67
C ASN A 125 -15.51 -2.67 7.39
N ASP A 126 -15.73 -3.99 7.53
CA ASP A 126 -15.83 -4.98 6.44
C ASP A 126 -14.59 -5.08 5.53
N ILE A 127 -13.47 -4.44 5.91
CA ILE A 127 -12.23 -4.45 5.13
C ILE A 127 -11.50 -5.77 5.32
N LEU A 128 -11.65 -6.43 6.48
CA LEU A 128 -11.08 -7.75 6.73
C LEU A 128 -12.12 -8.86 6.59
N THR A 129 -11.69 -10.03 6.11
CA THR A 129 -12.42 -11.28 6.26
C THR A 129 -12.33 -11.77 7.71
N PRO A 130 -13.22 -12.66 8.18
CA PRO A 130 -13.08 -13.33 9.49
C PRO A 130 -11.73 -14.04 9.70
N SER A 131 -11.00 -14.33 8.62
CA SER A 131 -9.64 -14.85 8.63
C SER A 131 -8.55 -13.77 8.63
N PHE A 132 -8.91 -12.52 8.95
CA PHE A 132 -8.06 -11.33 8.95
C PHE A 132 -7.35 -11.05 7.62
N LYS A 133 -7.93 -11.50 6.50
CA LYS A 133 -7.41 -11.21 5.16
C LYS A 133 -8.08 -9.98 4.59
N LEU A 134 -7.31 -9.15 3.91
CA LEU A 134 -7.81 -7.91 3.34
C LEU A 134 -8.74 -8.17 2.14
N LYS A 135 -9.99 -7.72 2.24
CA LYS A 135 -10.97 -7.74 1.15
C LYS A 135 -10.67 -6.58 0.19
N ARG A 136 -9.77 -6.80 -0.76
CA ARG A 136 -9.32 -5.77 -1.72
C ARG A 136 -10.47 -5.04 -2.41
N ASN A 137 -11.49 -5.76 -2.87
CA ASN A 137 -12.65 -5.16 -3.54
C ASN A 137 -13.44 -4.19 -2.65
N VAL A 138 -13.42 -4.39 -1.32
CA VAL A 138 -14.06 -3.50 -0.35
C VAL A 138 -13.12 -2.35 0.00
N ALA A 139 -11.85 -2.65 0.28
CA ALA A 139 -10.83 -1.64 0.57
C ALA A 139 -10.71 -0.58 -0.52
N VAL A 140 -10.70 -0.99 -1.79
CA VAL A 140 -10.68 -0.05 -2.93
C VAL A 140 -11.90 0.85 -2.94
N LYS A 141 -13.10 0.32 -2.66
CA LYS A 141 -14.33 1.12 -2.63
C LYS A 141 -14.33 2.13 -1.47
N VAL A 142 -13.83 1.71 -0.31
CA VAL A 142 -13.74 2.57 0.88
C VAL A 142 -12.75 3.71 0.64
N PHE A 143 -11.58 3.40 0.09
CA PHE A 143 -10.48 4.35 -0.13
C PHE A 143 -10.40 4.88 -1.56
N GLN A 144 -11.48 4.81 -2.33
CA GLN A 144 -11.45 5.16 -3.75
C GLN A 144 -11.00 6.61 -3.95
N LYS A 145 -11.53 7.54 -3.14
CA LYS A 145 -11.22 8.96 -3.21
C LYS A 145 -9.75 9.24 -2.91
N GLU A 146 -9.20 8.55 -1.92
CA GLU A 146 -7.82 8.68 -1.49
C GLU A 146 -6.88 8.10 -2.54
N VAL A 147 -7.22 6.95 -3.11
CA VAL A 147 -6.47 6.33 -4.22
C VAL A 147 -6.44 7.25 -5.44
N ASP A 148 -7.58 7.82 -5.80
CA ASP A 148 -7.68 8.73 -6.94
C ASP A 148 -6.82 9.99 -6.71
N ALA A 149 -6.89 10.59 -5.52
CA ALA A 149 -6.05 11.72 -5.13
C ALA A 149 -4.55 11.40 -5.15
N LEU A 150 -4.14 10.19 -4.77
CA LEU A 150 -2.74 9.75 -4.86
C LEU A 150 -2.27 9.65 -6.31
N TYR A 151 -3.11 9.17 -7.23
CA TYR A 151 -2.76 9.12 -8.64
C TYR A 151 -2.70 10.49 -9.30
N GLU A 152 -3.62 11.39 -8.93
CA GLU A 152 -3.56 12.81 -9.34
C GLU A 152 -2.27 13.46 -8.87
N GLN A 153 -1.83 13.20 -7.63
CA GLN A 153 -0.57 13.71 -7.09
C GLN A 153 0.66 13.23 -7.88
N ILE A 154 0.63 12.00 -8.40
CA ILE A 154 1.73 11.44 -9.21
C ILE A 154 1.69 12.00 -10.65
N GLY A 155 0.61 12.66 -11.07
CA GLY A 155 0.43 13.15 -12.43
C GLY A 155 0.06 12.03 -13.42
N GLU A 156 -0.39 10.87 -12.92
CA GLU A 156 -0.95 9.82 -13.75
C GLU A 156 -2.48 10.08 -13.86
N THR A 157 -2.96 10.67 -14.96
CA THR A 157 -4.41 10.88 -15.21
C THR A 157 -5.05 9.61 -15.75
N ILE A 158 -6.24 9.25 -15.28
CA ILE A 158 -6.91 7.97 -15.61
C ILE A 158 -7.06 7.90 -17.14
N LEU A 159 -6.41 6.93 -17.78
CA LEU A 159 -6.77 6.54 -19.14
C LEU A 159 -8.03 5.69 -19.01
N ASP A 160 -9.18 6.33 -19.02
CA ASP A 160 -10.48 5.65 -18.95
C ASP A 160 -10.53 4.58 -20.05
N GLU A 161 -10.62 3.30 -19.66
CA GLU A 161 -11.10 2.29 -20.61
C GLU A 161 -12.57 2.61 -20.88
N PRO A 162 -13.00 2.74 -22.15
CA PRO A 162 -14.41 2.87 -22.44
C PRO A 162 -15.12 1.64 -21.88
N ARG A 163 -16.03 1.88 -20.92
CA ARG A 163 -16.95 0.86 -20.41
C ARG A 163 -17.53 0.10 -21.60
N SER A 164 -17.08 -1.14 -21.78
CA SER A 164 -17.62 -2.05 -22.77
C SER A 164 -19.11 -2.23 -22.43
N LYS A 165 -19.97 -1.62 -23.23
CA LYS A 165 -21.39 -1.92 -23.27
C LYS A 165 -21.52 -3.39 -23.68
N MET A 166 -22.14 -4.20 -22.83
CA MET A 166 -22.94 -5.35 -23.21
C MET A 166 -24.15 -5.42 -22.30
#